data_AF-A0A2T4A827-F1
#
_entry.id   AF-A0A2T4A827-F1
#
_cell.length_a   1.000
_cell.length_b   1.000
_cell.length_c   1.000
_cell.angle_alpha   90.00
_cell.angle_beta   90.00
_cell.angle_gamma   90.00
#
_symmetry.space_group_name_H-M   'P 1'
#
loop_
_entity.id
_entity.type
_entity.pdbx_description
1 polymer ?
#
loop_
_entity_poly.entity_id
_entity_poly.type
_entity_poly.pdbx_seq_one_letter_code
_entity_poly.pdbx_strand_id
1 'polypeptide(L)'
;MSRCYETSAHSGDATFWSQPEEQKQQQALVIRAIKLATLFQTLAEAPNAPQPRSNNFFCIQLDQLNICCAKILLEKMDCCHLLDSMRLMFPEFPTLNELRQQLNALVTIIRPYTASIPSKKLNFGFAHDADIVGPLYYIAVRCGDSSVKNKASALLYEVNKFRGGFWDDTAIQKVAKIAMEAID
;
A
#
# COMPACT_ATOMS: atom_id res chain seq x y z
N MET A 1 3.16 11.49 15.28
CA MET A 1 4.01 12.44 14.52
C MET A 1 5.45 12.58 15.06
N SER A 2 5.81 12.09 16.27
CA SER A 2 7.18 12.19 16.83
C SER A 2 8.25 11.45 16.00
N ARG A 3 7.95 10.22 15.59
CA ARG A 3 8.93 9.31 15.02
C ARG A 3 9.36 9.59 13.58
N CYS A 4 8.52 10.28 12.80
CA CYS A 4 8.88 10.69 11.44
C CYS A 4 10.04 11.68 11.45
N TYR A 5 10.07 12.60 12.43
CA TYR A 5 11.19 13.53 12.57
C TYR A 5 12.47 12.78 12.98
N GLU A 6 12.36 11.91 13.98
CA GLU A 6 13.48 11.12 14.52
C GLU A 6 14.16 10.23 13.47
N THR A 7 13.39 9.61 12.58
CA THR A 7 13.93 8.64 11.60
C THR A 7 14.26 9.26 10.24
N SER A 8 13.84 10.49 9.97
CA SER A 8 14.09 11.17 8.69
C SER A 8 15.58 11.42 8.41
N ALA A 9 16.37 11.64 9.47
CA ALA A 9 17.82 11.85 9.38
C ALA A 9 18.60 10.57 9.03
N HIS A 10 17.98 9.40 9.19
CA HIS A 10 18.62 8.09 9.00
C HIS A 10 18.29 7.46 7.64
N SER A 11 17.98 8.26 6.61
CA SER A 11 17.69 7.70 5.28
C SER A 11 18.92 7.01 4.69
N GLY A 12 18.76 5.74 4.30
CA GLY A 12 19.84 4.90 3.78
C GLY A 12 20.86 4.45 4.83
N ASP A 13 20.65 4.76 6.11
CA ASP A 13 21.57 4.41 7.21
C ASP A 13 21.38 2.93 7.60
N ALA A 14 22.09 2.04 6.91
CA ALA A 14 22.02 0.60 7.15
C ALA A 14 22.36 0.20 8.60
N THR A 15 23.25 0.95 9.26
CA THR A 15 23.64 0.70 10.66
C THR A 15 22.51 1.03 11.63
N PHE A 16 21.83 2.15 11.44
CA PHE A 16 20.63 2.47 12.21
C PHE A 16 19.50 1.46 11.97
N TRP A 17 19.21 1.13 10.70
CA TRP A 17 18.08 0.25 10.36
C TRP A 17 18.29 -1.22 10.70
N SER A 18 19.53 -1.64 10.95
CA SER A 18 19.87 -2.99 11.42
C SER A 18 19.74 -3.17 12.93
N GLN A 19 19.44 -2.10 13.68
CA GLN A 19 19.23 -2.20 15.12
C GLN A 19 18.02 -3.11 15.44
N PRO A 20 18.10 -3.96 16.49
CA PRO A 20 17.05 -4.93 16.80
C PRO A 20 15.66 -4.31 17.03
N GLU A 21 15.59 -3.10 17.59
CA GLU A 21 14.33 -2.40 17.84
C GLU A 21 13.67 -1.94 16.54
N GLU A 22 14.46 -1.39 15.62
CA GLU A 22 13.99 -0.99 14.30
C GLU A 22 13.55 -2.22 13.50
N GLN A 23 14.33 -3.30 13.49
CA GLN A 23 13.95 -4.56 12.83
C GLN A 23 12.62 -5.13 13.36
N LYS A 24 12.37 -5.08 14.68
CA LYS A 24 11.11 -5.54 15.27
C LYS A 24 9.91 -4.73 14.77
N GLN A 25 10.05 -3.42 14.62
CA GLN A 25 8.96 -2.59 14.15
C GLN A 25 8.73 -2.75 12.65
N GLN A 26 9.79 -2.97 11.88
CA GLN A 26 9.69 -3.32 10.47
C GLN A 26 8.89 -4.63 10.30
N GLN A 27 9.20 -5.64 11.11
CA GLN A 27 8.44 -6.90 11.13
C GLN A 27 6.99 -6.65 11.54
N ALA A 28 6.75 -5.85 12.57
CA ALA A 28 5.39 -5.51 12.99
C ALA A 28 4.59 -4.83 11.87
N LEU A 29 5.19 -3.90 11.12
CA LEU A 29 4.56 -3.23 9.99
C LEU A 29 4.18 -4.21 8.88
N VAL A 30 5.09 -5.11 8.51
CA VAL A 30 4.81 -6.09 7.44
C VAL A 30 3.77 -7.13 7.89
N ILE A 31 3.84 -7.65 9.11
CA ILE A 31 2.82 -8.56 9.67
C ILE A 31 1.44 -7.89 9.63
N ARG A 32 1.38 -6.60 9.99
CA ARG A 32 0.14 -5.85 10.02
C ARG A 32 -0.45 -5.67 8.61
N ALA A 33 0.38 -5.34 7.62
CA ALA A 33 -0.02 -5.26 6.22
C ALA A 33 -0.57 -6.60 5.68
N ILE A 34 0.00 -7.73 6.10
CA ILE A 34 -0.49 -9.08 5.75
C ILE A 34 -1.88 -9.31 6.36
N LYS A 35 -2.00 -9.15 7.69
CA LYS A 35 -3.26 -9.38 8.42
C LYS A 35 -4.42 -8.56 7.88
N LEU A 36 -4.16 -7.30 7.50
CA LEU A 36 -5.19 -6.41 6.96
C LEU A 36 -5.65 -6.85 5.56
N ALA A 37 -4.73 -7.33 4.72
CA ALA A 37 -5.09 -7.86 3.41
C ALA A 37 -6.01 -9.09 3.55
N THR A 38 -5.67 -10.02 4.46
CA THR A 38 -6.53 -11.16 4.80
C THR A 38 -7.89 -10.69 5.34
N LEU A 39 -7.91 -9.70 6.23
CA LEU A 39 -9.15 -9.14 6.78
C LEU A 39 -10.06 -8.57 5.68
N PHE A 40 -9.51 -7.80 4.74
CA PHE A 40 -10.28 -7.23 3.64
C PHE A 40 -10.80 -8.31 2.69
N GLN A 41 -10.03 -9.37 2.46
CA GLN A 41 -10.48 -10.51 1.68
C GLN A 41 -11.64 -11.24 2.39
N THR A 42 -11.51 -11.49 3.69
CA THR A 42 -12.60 -12.07 4.50
C THR A 42 -13.84 -11.18 4.51
N LEU A 43 -13.68 -9.85 4.60
CA LEU A 43 -14.80 -8.90 4.55
C LEU A 43 -15.49 -8.90 3.17
N ALA A 44 -14.75 -9.10 2.09
CA ALA A 44 -15.31 -9.20 0.74
C ALA A 44 -16.10 -10.50 0.52
N GLU A 45 -15.72 -11.58 1.22
CA GLU A 45 -16.35 -12.90 1.15
C GLU A 45 -17.50 -13.09 2.17
N ALA A 46 -17.68 -12.15 3.10
CA ALA A 46 -18.68 -12.25 4.15
C ALA A 46 -20.12 -12.21 3.60
N PRO A 47 -21.11 -12.86 4.26
CA PRO A 47 -22.52 -12.86 3.82
C PRO A 47 -23.14 -11.46 3.72
N ASN A 48 -22.62 -10.53 4.52
CA ASN A 48 -23.00 -9.13 4.62
C ASN A 48 -21.93 -8.20 4.00
N ALA A 49 -21.10 -8.74 3.10
CA ALA A 49 -20.14 -7.95 2.34
C ALA A 49 -20.86 -6.79 1.62
N PRO A 50 -20.21 -5.62 1.51
CA PRO A 50 -20.79 -4.51 0.78
C PRO A 50 -21.17 -4.92 -0.63
N GLN A 51 -22.42 -4.64 -1.00
CA GLN A 51 -22.93 -4.98 -2.33
C GLN A 51 -22.05 -4.35 -3.42
N PRO A 52 -21.76 -5.07 -4.51
CA PRO A 52 -21.13 -4.47 -5.68
C PRO A 52 -21.88 -3.18 -6.07
N ARG A 53 -21.12 -2.13 -6.39
CA ARG A 53 -21.64 -0.78 -6.68
C ARG A 53 -22.08 0.08 -5.50
N SER A 54 -22.01 -0.44 -4.28
CA SER A 54 -22.15 0.41 -3.08
C SER A 54 -20.90 1.26 -2.85
N ASN A 55 -21.07 2.37 -2.14
CA ASN A 55 -19.95 3.23 -1.75
C ASN A 55 -18.94 2.48 -0.87
N ASN A 56 -19.43 1.64 0.04
CA ASN A 56 -18.58 0.83 0.92
C ASN A 56 -17.77 -0.21 0.13
N PHE A 57 -18.36 -0.81 -0.90
CA PHE A 57 -17.63 -1.70 -1.81
C PHE A 57 -16.49 -0.94 -2.48
N PHE A 58 -16.77 0.24 -3.05
CA PHE A 58 -15.75 1.08 -3.68
C PHE A 58 -14.61 1.45 -2.72
N CYS A 59 -14.91 1.85 -1.48
CA CYS A 59 -13.90 2.16 -0.47
C CYS A 59 -12.97 0.97 -0.19
N ILE A 60 -13.53 -0.23 -0.04
CA ILE A 60 -12.73 -1.44 0.20
C ILE A 60 -11.80 -1.72 -0.99
N GLN A 61 -12.30 -1.59 -2.22
CA GLN A 61 -11.47 -1.80 -3.41
C GLN A 61 -10.32 -0.78 -3.48
N LEU A 62 -10.58 0.47 -3.10
CA LEU A 62 -9.56 1.52 -3.06
C LEU A 62 -8.49 1.26 -1.98
N ASP A 63 -8.88 0.78 -0.80
CA ASP A 63 -7.92 0.36 0.23
C ASP A 63 -7.07 -0.81 -0.27
N GLN A 64 -7.70 -1.82 -0.89
CA GLN A 64 -7.00 -2.95 -1.50
C GLN A 64 -6.02 -2.50 -2.59
N LEU A 65 -6.37 -1.49 -3.40
CA LEU A 65 -5.48 -0.90 -4.40
C LEU A 65 -4.21 -0.34 -3.75
N ASN A 66 -4.35 0.51 -2.73
CA ASN A 66 -3.21 1.15 -2.08
C ASN A 66 -2.33 0.13 -1.34
N ILE A 67 -2.94 -0.88 -0.70
CA ILE A 67 -2.21 -1.99 -0.06
C ILE A 67 -1.43 -2.79 -1.11
N CYS A 68 -2.03 -3.09 -2.26
CA CYS A 68 -1.39 -3.80 -3.36
C CYS A 68 -0.16 -3.03 -3.87
N CYS A 69 -0.29 -1.72 -4.10
CA CYS A 69 0.81 -0.85 -4.49
C CYS A 69 1.96 -0.85 -3.46
N ALA A 70 1.64 -0.80 -2.16
CA ALA A 70 2.64 -0.85 -1.11
C ALA A 70 3.38 -2.19 -1.05
N LYS A 71 2.67 -3.31 -1.23
CA LYS A 71 3.28 -4.65 -1.30
C LYS A 71 4.24 -4.79 -2.48
N ILE A 72 3.89 -4.23 -3.65
CA ILE A 72 4.76 -4.24 -4.84
C ILE A 72 6.10 -3.52 -4.54
N LEU A 73 6.03 -2.35 -3.93
CA LEU A 73 7.25 -1.60 -3.58
C LEU A 73 8.06 -2.28 -2.47
N LEU A 74 7.38 -2.92 -1.52
CA LEU A 74 8.04 -3.70 -0.48
C LEU A 74 8.83 -4.86 -1.09
N GLU A 75 8.25 -5.56 -2.08
CA GLU A 75 8.89 -6.66 -2.82
C GLU A 75 10.15 -6.27 -3.58
N LYS A 76 10.21 -5.03 -4.08
CA LYS A 76 11.36 -4.52 -4.81
C LYS A 76 12.44 -3.89 -3.91
N MET A 77 12.19 -3.83 -2.61
CA MET A 77 13.12 -3.23 -1.67
C MET A 77 14.39 -4.09 -1.54
N ASP A 78 15.53 -3.50 -1.90
CA ASP A 78 16.85 -4.11 -1.74
C ASP A 78 17.14 -4.43 -0.25
N CYS A 79 17.83 -5.54 0.02
CA CYS A 79 18.18 -6.00 1.38
C CYS A 79 17.01 -6.38 2.30
N CYS A 80 15.82 -6.66 1.77
CA CYS A 80 14.69 -7.12 2.58
C CYS A 80 14.79 -8.62 2.93
N HIS A 81 15.79 -9.03 3.72
CA HIS A 81 15.84 -10.36 4.34
C HIS A 81 14.59 -10.67 5.20
N LEU A 82 13.86 -9.62 5.57
CA LEU A 82 12.55 -9.68 6.21
C LEU A 82 11.52 -10.40 5.32
N LEU A 83 11.46 -10.12 4.01
CA LEU A 83 10.44 -10.70 3.13
C LEU A 83 10.62 -12.20 2.96
N ASP A 84 11.85 -12.68 2.80
CA ASP A 84 12.13 -14.11 2.71
C ASP A 84 11.75 -14.83 4.01
N SER A 85 12.13 -14.25 5.15
CA SER A 85 11.74 -14.76 6.48
C SER A 85 10.21 -14.70 6.70
N MET A 86 9.54 -13.73 6.08
CA MET A 86 8.10 -13.55 6.20
C MET A 86 7.31 -14.44 5.26
N ARG A 87 7.80 -14.76 4.07
CA ARG A 87 7.21 -15.80 3.21
C ARG A 87 7.27 -17.17 3.86
N LEU A 88 8.34 -17.44 4.63
CA LEU A 88 8.43 -18.66 5.44
C LEU A 88 7.36 -18.71 6.54
N MET A 89 7.03 -17.58 7.16
CA MET A 89 5.99 -17.49 8.20
C MET A 89 4.57 -17.30 7.66
N PHE A 90 4.44 -16.72 6.47
CA PHE A 90 3.20 -16.35 5.79
C PHE A 90 3.30 -16.77 4.32
N PRO A 91 3.16 -18.07 4.02
CA PRO A 91 3.27 -18.59 2.65
C PRO A 91 2.21 -18.04 1.69
N GLU A 92 1.15 -17.44 2.23
CA GLU A 92 0.08 -16.77 1.48
C GLU A 92 0.49 -15.38 0.96
N PHE A 93 1.72 -14.92 1.21
CA PHE A 93 2.18 -13.65 0.65
C PHE A 93 2.30 -13.75 -0.88
N PRO A 94 1.59 -12.90 -1.64
CA PRO A 94 1.55 -13.01 -3.09
C PRO A 94 2.91 -12.69 -3.73
N THR A 95 3.26 -13.46 -4.75
CA THR A 95 4.38 -13.18 -5.64
C THR A 95 4.18 -11.84 -6.36
N LEU A 96 5.28 -11.28 -6.90
CA LEU A 96 5.21 -10.04 -7.66
C LEU A 96 4.28 -10.14 -8.89
N ASN A 97 4.17 -11.32 -9.51
CA ASN A 97 3.27 -11.54 -10.64
C ASN A 97 1.80 -11.59 -10.19
N GLU A 98 1.50 -12.21 -9.06
CA GLU A 98 0.14 -12.21 -8.47
C GLU A 98 -0.26 -10.79 -8.05
N LEU A 99 0.65 -10.02 -7.45
CA LEU A 99 0.43 -8.61 -7.14
C LEU A 99 0.16 -7.78 -8.40
N ARG A 100 0.88 -8.01 -9.50
CA ARG A 100 0.60 -7.37 -10.80
C ARG A 100 -0.82 -7.67 -11.30
N GLN A 101 -1.24 -8.93 -11.21
CA GLN A 101 -2.60 -9.34 -11.62
C GLN A 101 -3.67 -8.72 -10.72
N GLN A 102 -3.45 -8.72 -9.40
CA GLN A 102 -4.34 -8.08 -8.43
C GLN A 102 -4.48 -6.58 -8.70
N LEU A 103 -3.37 -5.88 -8.97
CA LEU A 103 -3.37 -4.45 -9.29
C LEU A 103 -4.23 -4.17 -10.53
N ASN A 104 -4.05 -4.94 -11.61
CA ASN A 104 -4.83 -4.79 -12.84
C ASN A 104 -6.33 -5.08 -12.62
N ALA A 105 -6.65 -6.11 -11.82
CA ALA A 105 -8.03 -6.44 -11.48
C ALA A 105 -8.70 -5.32 -10.68
N LEU A 106 -8.03 -4.79 -9.65
CA LEU A 106 -8.52 -3.70 -8.82
C LEU A 106 -8.77 -2.45 -9.65
N VAL A 107 -7.82 -2.05 -10.50
CA VAL A 107 -8.02 -0.89 -11.39
C VAL A 107 -9.24 -1.10 -12.31
N THR A 108 -9.42 -2.31 -12.87
CA THR A 108 -10.56 -2.63 -13.73
C THR A 108 -11.89 -2.55 -12.99
N ILE A 109 -11.93 -2.98 -11.73
CA ILE A 109 -13.12 -2.92 -10.88
C ILE A 109 -13.46 -1.48 -10.50
N ILE A 110 -12.46 -0.66 -10.17
CA ILE A 110 -12.63 0.69 -9.61
C ILE A 110 -13.00 1.72 -10.70
N ARG A 111 -12.41 1.60 -11.89
CA ARG A 111 -12.53 2.59 -12.99
C ARG A 111 -13.97 2.99 -13.36
N PRO A 112 -14.93 2.06 -13.50
CA PRO A 112 -16.29 2.44 -13.88
C PRO A 112 -16.99 3.29 -12.80
N TYR A 113 -16.56 3.18 -11.54
CA TYR A 113 -17.15 3.94 -10.44
C TYR A 113 -16.67 5.37 -10.37
N THR A 114 -15.43 5.64 -10.78
CA THR A 114 -14.85 6.99 -10.72
C THR A 114 -15.59 7.98 -11.61
N ALA A 115 -16.10 7.53 -12.76
CA ALA A 115 -16.96 8.32 -13.63
C ALA A 115 -18.26 8.78 -12.94
N SER A 116 -18.70 8.08 -11.89
CA SER A 116 -19.91 8.41 -11.13
C SER A 116 -19.66 9.22 -9.85
N ILE A 117 -18.39 9.49 -9.52
CA ILE A 117 -18.01 10.22 -8.30
C ILE A 117 -18.33 11.74 -8.36
N PRO A 118 -18.13 12.45 -9.50
CA PRO A 118 -18.45 13.87 -9.60
C PRO A 118 -19.92 14.20 -9.26
N SER A 119 -20.84 13.27 -9.51
CA SER A 119 -22.28 13.46 -9.26
C SER A 119 -22.72 13.08 -7.84
N LYS A 120 -21.89 12.36 -7.08
CA LYS A 120 -22.30 11.76 -5.79
C LYS A 120 -21.77 12.48 -4.54
N LYS A 121 -20.91 13.51 -4.69
CA LYS A 121 -20.25 14.24 -3.56
C LYS A 121 -19.89 13.30 -2.41
N LEU A 122 -19.22 12.21 -2.75
CA LEU A 122 -18.88 11.17 -1.80
C LEU A 122 -17.84 11.73 -0.83
N ASN A 123 -18.27 12.07 0.38
CA ASN A 123 -17.40 12.31 1.53
C ASN A 123 -16.76 10.98 1.92
N PHE A 124 -15.81 10.53 1.11
CA PHE A 124 -15.01 9.36 1.42
C PHE A 124 -13.98 9.76 2.47
N GLY A 125 -14.04 9.13 3.62
CA GLY A 125 -12.99 9.20 4.63
C GLY A 125 -12.47 7.81 4.88
N PHE A 126 -11.51 7.33 4.10
CA PHE A 126 -10.66 6.22 4.52
C PHE A 126 -9.25 6.36 3.96
N ALA A 127 -8.30 6.27 4.88
CA ALA A 127 -6.92 5.91 4.65
C ALA A 127 -6.56 5.05 5.87
N HIS A 128 -6.38 3.73 5.70
CA HIS A 128 -5.72 2.93 6.73
C HIS A 128 -4.25 3.37 6.79
N ASP A 129 -4.04 4.47 7.50
CA ASP A 129 -2.79 5.25 7.57
C ASP A 129 -1.64 4.37 8.04
N ALA A 130 -1.89 3.52 9.04
CA ALA A 130 -0.86 2.69 9.64
C ALA A 130 -0.30 1.61 8.71
N ASP A 131 -1.08 1.15 7.72
CA ASP A 131 -0.79 -0.04 6.92
C ASP A 131 -0.34 0.27 5.49
N ILE A 132 -0.50 1.52 5.05
CA ILE A 132 -0.01 2.03 3.77
C ILE A 132 1.13 3.03 4.00
N VAL A 133 0.93 4.01 4.89
CA VAL A 133 1.93 5.06 5.13
C VAL A 133 3.15 4.50 5.84
N GLY A 134 2.96 3.63 6.85
CA GLY A 134 4.05 3.01 7.59
C GLY A 134 5.01 2.20 6.69
N PRO A 135 4.52 1.22 5.92
CA PRO A 135 5.36 0.45 4.99
C PRO A 135 5.97 1.30 3.88
N LEU A 136 5.23 2.21 3.26
CA LEU A 136 5.78 3.07 2.20
C LEU A 136 6.84 4.03 2.73
N TYR A 137 6.64 4.58 3.94
CA TYR A 137 7.64 5.39 4.61
C TYR A 137 8.91 4.57 4.87
N TYR A 138 8.75 3.36 5.39
CA TYR A 138 9.87 2.47 5.61
C TYR A 138 10.66 2.20 4.32
N ILE A 139 9.98 1.93 3.21
CA ILE A 139 10.61 1.75 1.90
C ILE A 139 11.34 3.04 1.47
N ALA A 140 10.66 4.20 1.55
CA ALA A 140 11.24 5.48 1.14
C ALA A 140 12.49 5.88 1.94
N VAL A 141 12.62 5.41 3.20
CA VAL A 141 13.75 5.79 4.05
C VAL A 141 14.87 4.74 4.01
N ARG A 142 14.57 3.44 3.96
CA ARG A 142 15.57 2.36 4.07
C ARG A 142 16.03 1.79 2.72
N CYS A 143 15.24 1.92 1.65
CA CYS A 143 15.61 1.38 0.34
C CYS A 143 16.84 2.12 -0.23
N GLY A 144 17.88 1.37 -0.58
CA GLY A 144 19.08 1.87 -1.24
C GLY A 144 18.87 2.09 -2.74
N ASP A 145 17.91 1.37 -3.34
CA ASP A 145 17.46 1.62 -4.70
C ASP A 145 16.70 2.96 -4.78
N SER A 146 17.33 3.94 -5.40
CA SER A 146 16.78 5.28 -5.59
C SER A 146 15.48 5.29 -6.43
N SER A 147 15.30 4.35 -7.36
CA SER A 147 14.08 4.21 -8.17
C SER A 147 12.90 3.80 -7.29
N VAL A 148 13.06 2.77 -6.47
CA VAL A 148 12.03 2.25 -5.56
C VAL A 148 11.72 3.27 -4.47
N LYS A 149 12.74 3.92 -3.90
CA LYS A 149 12.60 5.03 -2.95
C LYS A 149 11.78 6.19 -3.51
N ASN A 150 12.07 6.63 -4.73
CA ASN A 150 11.35 7.72 -5.37
C ASN A 150 9.88 7.35 -5.62
N LYS A 151 9.61 6.10 -6.02
CA LYS A 151 8.25 5.60 -6.21
C LYS A 151 7.47 5.50 -4.91
N ALA A 152 8.10 5.02 -3.83
CA ALA A 152 7.49 5.00 -2.50
C ALA A 152 7.16 6.41 -2.01
N SER A 153 8.06 7.37 -2.22
CA SER A 153 7.82 8.79 -1.90
C SER A 153 6.70 9.40 -2.73
N ALA A 154 6.65 9.12 -4.04
CA ALA A 154 5.59 9.57 -4.92
C ALA A 154 4.22 8.99 -4.51
N LEU A 155 4.19 7.70 -4.16
CA LEU A 155 2.97 7.05 -3.70
C LEU A 155 2.49 7.60 -2.36
N LEU A 156 3.40 7.85 -1.40
CA LEU A 156 3.09 8.55 -0.16
C LEU A 156 2.50 9.93 -0.41
N TYR A 157 3.06 10.67 -1.36
CA TYR A 157 2.55 12.00 -1.71
C TYR A 157 1.12 11.92 -2.28
N GLU A 158 0.86 11.02 -3.23
CA GLU A 158 -0.49 10.87 -3.79
C GLU A 158 -1.50 10.39 -2.75
N VAL A 159 -1.17 9.38 -1.94
CA VAL A 159 -2.04 8.88 -0.86
C VAL A 159 -2.38 9.99 0.13
N ASN A 160 -1.41 10.84 0.50
CA ASN A 160 -1.64 11.96 1.41
C ASN A 160 -2.39 13.13 0.75
N LYS A 161 -2.20 13.36 -0.55
CA LYS A 161 -2.88 14.43 -1.29
C LYS A 161 -4.39 14.22 -1.35
N PHE A 162 -4.84 12.98 -1.52
CA PHE A 162 -6.27 12.64 -1.57
C PHE A 162 -6.86 12.29 -0.19
N ARG A 163 -6.10 12.56 0.88
CA ARG A 163 -6.54 12.38 2.27
C ARG A 163 -7.65 13.40 2.59
N GLY A 164 -8.90 12.95 2.52
CA GLY A 164 -10.09 13.78 2.71
C GLY A 164 -10.70 14.34 1.42
N GLY A 165 -10.32 13.82 0.24
CA GLY A 165 -10.77 14.32 -1.06
C GLY A 165 -11.29 13.25 -2.03
N PHE A 166 -11.80 13.71 -3.17
CA PHE A 166 -12.39 12.88 -4.23
C PHE A 166 -11.31 12.12 -5.00
N TRP A 167 -11.31 10.79 -4.88
CA TRP A 167 -10.55 9.91 -5.75
C TRP A 167 -11.23 9.86 -7.12
N ASP A 168 -10.55 10.29 -8.17
CA ASP A 168 -11.04 10.21 -9.54
C ASP A 168 -10.20 9.20 -10.37
N ASP A 169 -10.58 9.00 -11.64
CA ASP A 169 -9.84 8.09 -12.52
C ASP A 169 -8.38 8.51 -12.64
N THR A 170 -8.09 9.81 -12.69
CA THR A 170 -6.72 10.32 -12.84
C THR A 170 -5.86 9.94 -11.64
N ALA A 171 -6.38 10.09 -10.42
CA ALA A 171 -5.70 9.71 -9.19
C ALA A 171 -5.41 8.20 -9.14
N ILE A 172 -6.39 7.37 -9.51
CA ILE A 172 -6.26 5.90 -9.51
C ILE A 172 -5.24 5.44 -10.55
N GLN A 173 -5.30 5.98 -11.76
CA GLN A 173 -4.32 5.68 -12.81
C GLN A 173 -2.91 6.07 -12.38
N LYS A 174 -2.76 7.21 -11.70
CA LYS A 174 -1.45 7.69 -11.24
C LYS A 174 -0.85 6.77 -10.18
N VAL A 175 -1.62 6.37 -9.18
CA VAL A 175 -1.18 5.42 -8.14
C VAL A 175 -0.84 4.06 -8.74
N ALA A 176 -1.69 3.53 -9.62
CA ALA A 176 -1.45 2.26 -10.29
C ALA A 176 -0.21 2.31 -11.18
N LYS A 177 0.00 3.41 -11.91
CA LYS A 177 1.18 3.61 -12.76
C LYS A 177 2.48 3.59 -11.95
N ILE A 178 2.52 4.28 -10.81
CA ILE A 178 3.71 4.29 -9.92
C ILE A 178 4.08 2.86 -9.50
N ALA A 179 3.09 2.04 -9.13
CA ALA A 179 3.33 0.65 -8.75
C ALA A 179 3.70 -0.24 -9.95
N MET A 180 3.04 -0.07 -11.11
CA MET A 180 3.36 -0.82 -12.33
C MET A 180 4.79 -0.58 -12.81
N GLU A 181 5.24 0.69 -12.84
CA GLU A 181 6.61 1.06 -13.17
C GLU A 181 7.64 0.53 -12.16
N ALA A 182 7.18 0.14 -10.96
CA ALA A 182 8.05 -0.52 -9.99
C ALA A 182 8.24 -2.00 -10.33
N ILE A 183 7.35 -2.64 -11.07
CA ILE A 183 7.44 -4.09 -11.37
C ILE A 183 8.42 -4.34 -12.52
N ASP A 184 8.36 -3.50 -13.54
CA ASP A 184 9.17 -3.56 -14.77
C ASP A 184 10.65 -3.27 -14.51
#